data_AF-A0A5E4PZW9-F1
#
_entry.id   AF-A0A5E4PZW9-F1
#
_cell.length_a   1.000
_cell.length_b   1.000
_cell.length_c   1.000
_cell.angle_alpha   90.00
_cell.angle_beta   90.00
_cell.angle_gamma   90.00
#
_symmetry.space_group_name_H-M   'P 1'
#
loop_
_entity.id
_entity.type
_entity.pdbx_description
1 polymer ?
#
loop_
_entity_poly.entity_id
_entity_poly.type
_entity_poly.pdbx_seq_one_letter_code
_entity_poly.pdbx_strand_id
1 'polypeptide(L)'
;IFQEHEVTKSIKCYACNKIFYSKSDFKKHARNRHERKYSYGCHICGLRFDSLKHKWDHLWNEHKERAINNDCPLCTKAYRRYTDLKKHVQQEHANTLTDNGASVLRKIKEFREQSLKQKKNYTY
;
A
#
# COMPACT_ATOMS: atom_id res chain seq x y z
N ILE A 1 -8.40 -25.98 -11.40
CA ILE A 1 -8.45 -27.33 -10.79
C ILE A 1 -7.15 -27.51 -10.02
N PHE A 2 -7.19 -27.69 -8.71
CA PHE A 2 -6.01 -27.88 -7.86
C PHE A 2 -5.88 -29.37 -7.56
N GLN A 3 -4.98 -30.07 -8.24
CA GLN A 3 -4.73 -31.48 -7.95
C GLN A 3 -3.60 -31.62 -6.93
N GLU A 4 -3.91 -32.31 -5.84
CA GLU A 4 -2.99 -32.72 -4.77
C GLU A 4 -2.32 -34.03 -5.21
N HIS A 5 -0.99 -34.11 -5.15
CA HIS A 5 -0.26 -35.36 -5.25
C HIS A 5 0.53 -35.56 -3.96
N GLU A 6 0.19 -36.59 -3.20
CA GLU A 6 0.83 -36.90 -1.92
C GLU A 6 2.13 -37.68 -2.15
N VAL A 7 3.25 -37.01 -1.86
CA VAL A 7 4.50 -37.63 -1.40
C VAL A 7 4.85 -36.84 -0.13
N THR A 8 4.78 -37.48 1.04
CA THR A 8 4.84 -36.79 2.35
C THR A 8 6.16 -36.00 2.48
N LYS A 9 6.22 -34.74 2.94
CA LYS A 9 5.22 -33.88 3.59
C LYS A 9 5.40 -32.43 3.12
N SER A 10 5.59 -32.20 1.82
CA SER A 10 5.68 -30.85 1.26
C SER A 10 4.77 -30.65 0.06
N ILE A 11 4.19 -29.48 -0.04
CA ILE A 11 3.24 -29.07 -1.05
C ILE A 11 3.91 -27.96 -1.83
N LYS A 12 4.17 -28.21 -3.11
CA LYS A 12 4.75 -27.24 -4.02
C LYS A 12 3.63 -26.44 -4.69
N CYS A 13 3.71 -25.12 -4.63
CA CYS A 13 2.88 -24.26 -5.44
C CYS A 13 3.38 -24.27 -6.89
N TYR A 14 2.58 -24.77 -7.84
CA TYR A 14 2.97 -24.78 -9.26
C TYR A 14 2.98 -23.40 -9.92
N ALA A 15 2.26 -22.42 -9.37
CA ALA A 15 2.23 -21.06 -9.92
C ALA A 15 3.50 -20.23 -9.60
N CYS A 16 4.21 -20.54 -8.52
CA CYS A 16 5.42 -19.79 -8.13
C CYS A 16 6.56 -20.67 -7.56
N ASN A 17 6.46 -21.98 -7.73
CA ASN A 17 7.41 -23.00 -7.28
C ASN A 17 7.75 -23.04 -5.78
N LYS A 18 7.05 -22.27 -4.93
CA LYS A 18 7.31 -22.21 -3.49
C LYS A 18 6.86 -23.50 -2.78
N ILE A 19 7.70 -24.01 -1.88
CA ILE A 19 7.48 -25.26 -1.13
C ILE A 19 6.92 -24.94 0.26
N PHE A 20 5.92 -25.70 0.70
CA PHE A 20 5.27 -25.58 2.00
C PHE A 20 5.20 -26.93 2.69
N TYR A 21 5.44 -27.02 3.99
CA TYR A 21 5.37 -28.30 4.71
C TYR A 21 4.03 -28.54 5.45
N SER A 22 3.07 -27.64 5.24
CA SER A 22 1.77 -27.61 5.91
C SER A 22 0.66 -27.32 4.90
N LYS A 23 -0.40 -28.14 4.91
CA LYS A 23 -1.62 -27.92 4.10
C LYS A 23 -2.24 -26.55 4.40
N SER A 24 -2.24 -26.12 5.65
CA SER A 24 -2.78 -24.82 6.07
C SER A 24 -1.98 -23.66 5.50
N ASP A 25 -0.65 -23.75 5.50
CA ASP A 25 0.21 -22.67 4.98
C ASP A 25 0.15 -22.60 3.46
N PHE A 26 0.10 -23.74 2.78
CA PHE A 26 -0.15 -23.80 1.35
C PHE A 26 -1.50 -23.17 0.98
N LYS A 27 -2.60 -23.50 1.70
CA LYS A 27 -3.93 -22.91 1.45
C LYS A 27 -3.93 -21.39 1.66
N LYS A 28 -3.31 -20.90 2.73
CA LYS A 28 -3.15 -19.44 2.97
C LYS A 28 -2.33 -18.78 1.86
N HIS A 29 -1.25 -19.42 1.41
CA HIS A 29 -0.45 -18.94 0.30
C HIS A 29 -1.25 -18.86 -1.00
N ALA A 30 -1.93 -19.94 -1.38
CA ALA A 30 -2.72 -20.00 -2.60
C ALA A 30 -3.81 -18.93 -2.62
N ARG A 31 -4.53 -18.78 -1.50
CA ARG A 31 -5.50 -17.71 -1.28
C ARG A 31 -4.87 -16.32 -1.45
N ASN A 32 -3.81 -16.03 -0.71
CA ASN A 32 -3.24 -14.69 -0.66
C ASN A 32 -2.37 -14.31 -1.87
N ARG A 33 -1.97 -15.27 -2.72
CA ARG A 33 -1.01 -15.03 -3.82
C ARG A 33 -1.54 -15.39 -5.20
N HIS A 34 -2.54 -16.26 -5.29
CA HIS A 34 -2.99 -16.80 -6.58
C HIS A 34 -4.51 -16.69 -6.78
N GLU A 35 -5.28 -16.44 -5.72
CA GLU A 35 -6.72 -16.23 -5.85
C GLU A 35 -7.02 -14.86 -6.44
N ARG A 36 -7.87 -14.84 -7.48
CA ARG A 36 -8.25 -13.63 -8.24
C ARG A 36 -8.93 -12.55 -7.38
N LYS A 37 -9.40 -12.90 -6.17
CA LYS A 37 -9.96 -11.96 -5.20
C LYS A 37 -8.93 -10.93 -4.69
N TYR A 38 -7.62 -11.24 -4.78
CA TYR A 38 -6.55 -10.34 -4.38
C TYR A 38 -5.93 -9.67 -5.61
N SER A 39 -6.64 -8.67 -6.16
CA SER A 39 -6.27 -8.04 -7.45
C SER A 39 -4.98 -7.21 -7.37
N TYR A 40 -4.56 -6.77 -6.19
CA TYR A 40 -3.49 -5.79 -6.04
C TYR A 40 -2.18 -6.42 -5.61
N GLY A 41 -1.25 -6.64 -6.54
CA GLY A 41 0.07 -7.20 -6.28
C GLY A 41 1.12 -6.15 -5.90
N CYS A 42 1.98 -6.48 -4.94
CA CYS A 42 3.27 -5.83 -4.72
C CYS A 42 4.22 -6.23 -5.86
N HIS A 43 4.80 -5.26 -6.54
CA HIS A 43 5.70 -5.53 -7.67
C HIS A 43 7.10 -5.97 -7.22
N ILE A 44 7.47 -5.73 -5.95
CA ILE A 44 8.78 -6.10 -5.39
C ILE A 44 8.76 -7.56 -4.91
N CYS A 45 7.79 -7.94 -4.08
CA CYS A 45 7.74 -9.28 -3.46
C CYS A 45 6.60 -10.18 -3.97
N GLY A 46 5.77 -9.69 -4.88
CA GLY A 46 4.63 -10.42 -5.45
C GLY A 46 3.46 -10.66 -4.49
N LEU A 47 3.45 -10.05 -3.29
CA LEU A 47 2.38 -10.26 -2.30
C LEU A 47 1.11 -9.61 -2.79
N ARG A 48 -0.02 -10.33 -2.79
CA ARG A 48 -1.29 -9.79 -3.26
C ARG A 48 -2.20 -9.41 -2.11
N PHE A 49 -3.00 -8.38 -2.36
CA PHE A 49 -3.90 -7.76 -1.41
C PHE A 49 -5.29 -7.61 -2.02
N ASP A 50 -6.30 -7.67 -1.15
CA ASP A 50 -7.73 -7.54 -1.47
C ASP A 50 -8.13 -6.09 -1.68
N SER A 51 -7.29 -5.15 -1.26
CA SER A 51 -7.50 -3.72 -1.42
C SER A 51 -6.19 -2.99 -1.76
N LEU A 52 -6.31 -1.88 -2.51
CA LEU A 52 -5.20 -0.95 -2.75
C LEU A 52 -4.63 -0.40 -1.44
N LYS A 53 -5.48 -0.16 -0.44
CA LYS A 53 -5.06 0.31 0.89
C LYS A 53 -4.05 -0.66 1.49
N HIS A 54 -4.38 -1.94 1.58
CA HIS A 54 -3.47 -2.95 2.15
C HIS A 54 -2.19 -3.11 1.32
N LYS A 55 -2.26 -3.03 -0.02
CA LYS A 55 -1.06 -3.01 -0.87
C LYS A 55 -0.14 -1.85 -0.54
N TRP A 56 -0.67 -0.63 -0.45
CA TRP A 56 0.11 0.56 -0.16
C TRP A 56 0.66 0.58 1.28
N ASP A 57 -0.10 0.04 2.22
CA ASP A 57 0.32 -0.13 3.60
C ASP A 57 1.54 -1.06 3.70
N HIS A 58 1.52 -2.16 2.96
CA HIS A 58 2.67 -3.06 2.83
C HIS A 58 3.86 -2.39 2.16
N LEU A 59 3.66 -1.71 1.03
CA LEU A 59 4.73 -1.00 0.32
C LEU A 59 5.43 0.04 1.20
N TRP A 60 4.67 0.77 2.03
CA TRP A 60 5.23 1.71 2.99
C TRP A 60 6.04 1.02 4.09
N ASN A 61 5.50 -0.03 4.70
CA ASN A 61 6.13 -0.67 5.86
C ASN A 61 7.38 -1.47 5.46
N GLU A 62 7.27 -2.29 4.43
CA GLU A 62 8.29 -3.29 4.03
C GLU A 62 9.28 -2.76 3.00
N HIS A 63 8.83 -1.88 2.11
CA HIS A 63 9.63 -1.41 0.97
C HIS A 63 9.91 0.10 0.99
N LYS A 64 9.39 0.82 2.00
CA LYS A 64 9.48 2.29 2.13
C LYS A 64 8.98 3.06 0.90
N GLU A 65 8.16 2.42 0.06
CA GLU A 65 7.60 3.02 -1.15
C GLU A 65 6.28 3.73 -0.84
N ARG A 66 6.09 4.93 -1.41
CA ARG A 66 4.97 5.82 -1.09
C ARG A 66 3.92 5.83 -2.21
N ALA A 67 2.68 5.57 -1.82
CA ALA A 67 1.50 5.68 -2.67
C ALA A 67 1.25 7.12 -3.14
N ILE A 68 1.32 8.06 -2.21
CA ILE A 68 1.10 9.48 -2.44
C ILE A 68 2.05 10.17 -1.48
N ASN A 69 2.68 11.25 -1.92
CA ASN A 69 3.55 11.99 -1.04
C ASN A 69 2.71 12.87 -0.10
N ASN A 70 2.65 12.52 1.18
CA ASN A 70 2.01 13.34 2.22
C ASN A 70 3.08 13.96 3.12
N ASP A 71 3.97 14.73 2.49
CA ASP A 71 4.96 15.51 3.21
C ASP A 71 4.34 16.80 3.74
N CYS A 72 4.77 17.22 4.93
CA CYS A 72 4.39 18.53 5.43
C CYS A 72 5.12 19.60 4.60
N PRO A 73 4.44 20.61 4.05
CA PRO A 73 5.12 21.68 3.30
C PRO A 73 5.85 22.67 4.21
N LEU A 74 5.68 22.56 5.53
CA LEU A 74 6.24 23.47 6.53
C LEU A 74 7.39 22.85 7.32
N CYS A 75 7.62 21.54 7.20
CA CYS A 75 8.72 20.84 7.87
C CYS A 75 9.10 19.56 7.11
N THR A 76 10.09 18.82 7.61
CA THR A 76 10.61 17.62 6.94
C THR A 76 9.84 16.33 7.26
N LYS A 77 8.72 16.42 8.01
CA LYS A 77 7.94 15.24 8.43
C LYS A 77 7.06 14.72 7.30
N ALA A 78 7.06 13.40 7.14
CA ALA A 78 6.28 12.67 6.14
C ALA A 78 5.29 11.71 6.79
N TYR A 79 4.11 11.56 6.17
CA TYR A 79 3.02 10.78 6.75
C TYR A 79 2.49 9.73 5.79
N ARG A 80 2.13 8.57 6.35
CA ARG A 80 1.50 7.49 5.57
C ARG A 80 0.10 7.86 5.09
N ARG A 81 -0.67 8.62 5.90
CA ARG A 81 -2.05 9.02 5.57
C ARG A 81 -2.21 10.53 5.60
N TYR A 82 -3.04 11.05 4.69
CA TYR A 82 -3.44 12.46 4.68
C TYR A 82 -4.08 12.91 6.00
N THR A 83 -4.85 12.04 6.66
CA THR A 83 -5.45 12.36 7.97
C THR A 83 -4.41 12.62 9.05
N ASP A 84 -3.27 11.92 8.98
CA ASP A 84 -2.18 12.09 9.95
C ASP A 84 -1.44 13.39 9.68
N LEU A 85 -1.16 13.69 8.40
CA LEU A 85 -0.59 14.99 7.99
C LEU A 85 -1.52 16.16 8.40
N LYS A 86 -2.83 16.04 8.17
CA LYS A 86 -3.79 17.08 8.55
C LYS A 86 -3.76 17.34 10.05
N LYS A 87 -3.78 16.28 10.87
CA LYS A 87 -3.69 16.41 12.34
C LYS A 87 -2.37 17.07 12.75
N HIS A 88 -1.25 16.64 12.16
CA HIS A 88 0.05 17.25 12.40
C HIS A 88 0.05 18.75 12.11
N VAL A 89 -0.42 19.17 10.95
CA VAL A 89 -0.46 20.59 10.58
C VAL A 89 -1.37 21.38 11.52
N GLN A 90 -2.49 20.79 11.95
CA GLN A 90 -3.40 21.43 12.90
C GLN A 90 -2.81 21.57 14.32
N GLN A 91 -1.92 20.68 14.74
CA GLN A 91 -1.34 20.67 16.08
C GLN A 91 -0.03 21.47 16.15
N GLU A 92 0.83 21.29 15.15
CA GLU A 92 2.21 21.81 15.15
C GLU A 92 2.36 23.08 14.30
N HIS A 93 1.40 23.37 13.43
CA HIS A 93 1.43 24.51 12.50
C HIS A 93 0.12 25.31 12.51
N ALA A 94 -0.61 25.29 13.62
CA ALA A 94 -1.91 25.96 13.78
C ALA A 94 -1.85 27.46 13.44
N ASN A 95 -0.77 28.13 13.86
CA ASN A 95 -0.58 29.58 13.67
C ASN A 95 -0.27 29.97 12.21
N THR A 96 0.09 29.00 11.37
CA THR A 96 0.37 29.20 9.94
C THR A 96 -0.88 28.97 9.08
N LEU A 97 -2.01 28.61 9.69
CA LEU A 97 -3.29 28.39 9.00
C LEU A 97 -4.04 29.69 8.66
N THR A 98 -3.65 30.82 9.26
CA THR A 98 -4.41 32.07 9.22
C THR A 98 -3.89 33.13 8.26
N ASP A 99 -2.70 32.96 7.67
CA ASP A 99 -2.08 34.06 6.93
C ASP A 99 -2.18 33.91 5.40
N ASN A 100 -2.75 34.96 4.78
CA ASN A 100 -2.71 35.32 3.35
C ASN A 100 -3.29 34.31 2.32
N GLY A 101 -4.62 34.09 2.40
CA GLY A 101 -5.47 33.79 1.23
C GLY A 101 -5.51 32.33 0.74
N ALA A 102 -4.73 31.42 1.31
CA ALA A 102 -4.80 30.00 0.98
C ALA A 102 -4.44 29.13 2.19
N SER A 103 -5.44 28.49 2.82
CA SER A 103 -5.20 27.52 3.89
C SER A 103 -4.12 26.51 3.48
N VAL A 104 -3.12 26.28 4.32
CA VAL A 104 -2.06 25.27 4.08
C VAL A 104 -2.67 23.90 3.78
N LEU A 105 -3.81 23.58 4.40
CA LEU A 105 -4.58 22.36 4.13
C LEU A 105 -5.13 22.31 2.69
N ARG A 106 -5.46 23.46 2.09
CA ARG A 106 -5.86 23.56 0.68
C ARG A 106 -4.70 23.22 -0.24
N LYS A 107 -3.51 23.80 -0.01
CA LYS A 107 -2.28 23.50 -0.79
C LYS A 107 -1.91 22.02 -0.70
N ILE A 108 -1.99 21.42 0.48
CA ILE A 108 -1.73 19.99 0.68
C ILE A 108 -2.76 19.14 -0.07
N LYS A 109 -4.04 19.52 -0.01
CA LYS A 109 -5.11 18.81 -0.72
C LYS A 109 -4.92 18.88 -2.24
N GLU A 110 -4.58 20.05 -2.78
CA GLU A 110 -4.28 20.27 -4.19
C GLU A 110 -3.07 19.45 -4.66
N PHE A 111 -1.96 19.48 -3.91
CA PHE A 111 -0.76 18.69 -4.21
C PHE A 111 -1.04 17.18 -4.19
N ARG A 112 -1.85 16.73 -3.22
CA ARG A 112 -2.32 15.34 -3.13
C ARG A 112 -3.18 14.95 -4.33
N GLU A 113 -4.08 15.82 -4.76
CA GLU A 113 -4.94 15.59 -5.94
C GLU A 113 -4.14 15.53 -7.24
N GLN A 114 -3.10 16.37 -7.40
CA GLN A 114 -2.17 16.31 -8.52
C GLN A 114 -1.37 15.00 -8.53
N SER A 115 -0.84 14.59 -7.38
CA SER A 115 -0.13 13.31 -7.22
C SER A 115 -1.03 12.10 -7.53
N LEU A 116 -2.31 12.18 -7.16
CA LEU A 116 -3.33 11.16 -7.48
C LEU A 116 -3.64 11.11 -8.98
N LYS A 117 -3.73 12.27 -9.66
CA LYS A 117 -3.97 12.35 -11.11
C LYS A 117 -2.81 11.74 -11.90
N GLN A 118 -1.57 12.00 -11.53
CA GLN A 118 -0.40 11.41 -12.20
C GLN A 118 -0.35 9.88 -12.08
N LYS A 119 -0.76 9.30 -10.94
CA LYS A 119 -0.75 7.83 -10.74
C LYS A 119 -1.88 7.08 -11.46
N LYS A 120 -3.02 7.73 -11.74
CA LYS A 120 -4.11 7.11 -12.52
C LYS A 120 -3.73 6.85 -13.99
N ASN A 121 -2.68 7.50 -14.50
CA ASN A 121 -2.19 7.30 -15.86
C ASN A 121 -1.29 6.05 -16.03
N TYR A 122 -0.99 5.32 -14.95
CA TYR A 122 -0.08 4.15 -14.96
C TYR A 122 -0.74 2.84 -14.51
N THR A 123 -2.06 2.79 -14.36
CA THR A 123 -2.79 1.55 -14.05
C THR A 123 -3.37 0.95 -15.33
N TYR A 124 -2.55 0.16 -16.03
CA TYR A 124 -3.01 -0.85 -17.01
C TYR A 124 -3.21 -2.19 -16.30
#